data_AF-A0A519SJY0-F1
#
_entry.id   AF-A0A519SJY0-F1
#
_cell.length_a   1.000
_cell.length_b   1.000
_cell.length_c   1.000
_cell.angle_alpha   90.00
_cell.angle_beta   90.00
_cell.angle_gamma   90.00
#
_symmetry.space_group_name_H-M   'P 1'
#
loop_
_entity.id
_entity.type
_entity.pdbx_description
1 polymer ?
#
loop_
_entity_poly.entity_id
_entity_poly.type
_entity_poly.pdbx_seq_one_letter_code
_entity_poly.pdbx_strand_id
1 'polypeptide(L)'
;MTSTCFVNMLSQYLAKFREIAQQSLEAQQLAQPTEAIEASLLHYLLAYKCIVHNRALLLLAAAGSNTDEQQVLELYTRLSIVETLVAFRYGKIPEQQVVSATKSTSLHALLQRLVSAESRLFHLFGVAPLN
;
A
#
# COMPACT_ATOMS: atom_id res chain seq x y z
N MET A 1 -6.73 1.66 18.13
CA MET A 1 -5.72 0.84 17.41
C MET A 1 -4.34 1.37 17.76
N THR A 2 -3.42 0.52 18.24
CA THR A 2 -2.02 0.90 18.50
C THR A 2 -1.22 0.94 17.20
N SER A 3 -0.07 1.64 17.17
CA SER A 3 0.80 1.70 15.99
C SER A 3 1.27 0.31 15.53
N THR A 4 1.71 -0.55 16.46
CA THR A 4 2.13 -1.92 16.17
C THR A 4 1.02 -2.75 15.51
N CYS A 5 -0.22 -2.64 16.01
CA CYS A 5 -1.37 -3.33 15.43
C CYS A 5 -1.65 -2.83 14.00
N PHE A 6 -1.53 -1.53 13.77
CA PHE A 6 -1.70 -0.95 12.45
C PHE A 6 -0.62 -1.42 11.46
N VAL A 7 0.65 -1.40 11.86
CA VAL A 7 1.76 -1.92 11.03
C VAL A 7 1.54 -3.38 10.66
N ASN A 8 1.14 -4.23 11.62
CA ASN A 8 0.85 -5.64 11.33
C ASN A 8 -0.27 -5.80 10.31
N MET A 9 -1.31 -4.98 10.40
CA MET A 9 -2.41 -4.98 9.44
C MET A 9 -1.95 -4.51 8.05
N LEU A 10 -1.15 -3.45 7.97
CA LEU A 10 -0.54 -2.99 6.72
C LEU A 10 0.32 -4.09 6.08
N SER A 11 1.11 -4.82 6.87
CA SER A 11 1.92 -5.94 6.38
C SER A 11 1.06 -7.07 5.80
N GLN A 12 -0.11 -7.36 6.39
CA GLN A 12 -1.06 -8.33 5.85
C GLN A 12 -1.63 -7.87 4.50
N TYR A 13 -2.02 -6.59 4.37
CA TYR A 13 -2.46 -6.02 3.10
C TYR A 13 -1.37 -6.07 2.04
N LEU A 14 -0.12 -5.75 2.41
CA LEU A 14 1.01 -5.84 1.49
C LEU A 14 1.19 -7.25 0.95
N ALA A 15 1.14 -8.27 1.81
CA ALA A 15 1.21 -9.66 1.40
C ALA A 15 0.05 -10.02 0.47
N LYS A 16 -1.17 -9.59 0.79
CA LYS A 16 -2.36 -9.88 -0.02
C LYS A 16 -2.31 -9.22 -1.41
N PHE A 17 -1.88 -7.96 -1.50
CA PHE A 17 -1.75 -7.29 -2.79
C PHE A 17 -0.69 -7.94 -3.68
N ARG A 18 0.39 -8.49 -3.10
CA ARG A 18 1.37 -9.27 -3.87
C ARG A 18 0.82 -10.59 -4.36
N GLU A 19 0.07 -11.30 -3.53
CA GLU A 19 -0.61 -12.54 -3.94
C GLU A 19 -1.55 -12.28 -5.13
N ILE A 20 -2.36 -11.23 -5.05
CA ILE A 20 -3.26 -10.83 -6.14
C ILE A 20 -2.47 -10.39 -7.38
N ALA A 21 -1.36 -9.68 -7.20
CA ALA A 21 -0.49 -9.28 -8.29
C ALA A 21 0.11 -10.49 -9.03
N GLN A 22 0.56 -11.49 -8.28
CA GLN A 22 1.06 -12.75 -8.81
C GLN A 22 -0.03 -13.50 -9.58
N GLN A 23 -1.22 -13.65 -9.00
CA GLN A 23 -2.36 -14.32 -9.64
C GLN A 23 -2.76 -13.64 -10.96
N SER A 24 -2.77 -12.31 -10.99
CA SER A 24 -3.10 -11.58 -12.22
C SER A 24 -2.05 -11.80 -13.31
N LEU A 25 -0.76 -11.82 -12.96
CA LEU A 25 0.32 -12.07 -13.91
C LEU A 25 0.27 -13.49 -14.46
N GLU A 26 0.02 -14.48 -13.61
CA GLU A 26 -0.19 -15.87 -14.04
C GLU A 26 -1.40 -15.98 -14.97
N ALA A 27 -2.53 -15.37 -14.62
CA ALA A 27 -3.72 -15.36 -15.46
C ALA A 27 -3.48 -14.68 -16.81
N GLN A 28 -2.73 -13.57 -16.86
CA GLN A 28 -2.35 -12.90 -18.10
C GLN A 28 -1.46 -13.77 -19.00
N GLN A 29 -0.47 -14.46 -18.41
CA GLN A 29 0.40 -15.39 -19.15
C GLN A 29 -0.36 -16.59 -19.72
N LEU A 30 -1.40 -17.03 -19.02
CA LEU A 30 -2.25 -18.15 -19.40
C LEU A 30 -3.48 -17.73 -20.23
N ALA A 31 -3.63 -16.44 -20.56
CA ALA A 31 -4.81 -15.87 -21.22
C ALA A 31 -6.15 -16.24 -20.53
N GLN A 32 -6.13 -16.35 -19.20
CA GLN A 32 -7.29 -16.64 -18.37
C GLN A 32 -8.09 -15.36 -18.05
N PRO A 33 -9.40 -15.48 -17.80
CA PRO A 33 -10.23 -14.34 -17.37
C PRO A 33 -9.74 -13.77 -16.03
N THR A 34 -9.58 -12.44 -15.96
CA THR A 34 -9.04 -11.72 -14.79
C THR A 34 -10.10 -11.06 -13.91
N GLU A 35 -11.39 -11.13 -14.28
CA GLU A 35 -12.49 -10.40 -13.61
C GLU A 35 -12.59 -10.68 -12.10
N ALA A 36 -12.45 -11.95 -11.69
CA ALA A 36 -12.48 -12.32 -10.28
C ALA A 36 -11.27 -11.77 -9.49
N ILE A 37 -10.10 -11.69 -10.14
CA ILE A 37 -8.87 -11.15 -9.57
C ILE A 37 -8.99 -9.64 -9.41
N GLU A 38 -9.55 -8.95 -10.41
CA GLU A 38 -9.82 -7.52 -10.39
C GLU A 38 -10.85 -7.13 -9.33
N ALA A 39 -11.93 -7.91 -9.18
CA ALA A 39 -12.91 -7.71 -8.12
C ALA A 39 -12.30 -7.88 -6.71
N SER A 40 -11.46 -8.91 -6.54
CA SER A 40 -10.69 -9.14 -5.30
C SER A 40 -9.77 -7.95 -5.01
N LEU A 41 -9.02 -7.47 -6.01
CA LEU A 41 -8.17 -6.30 -5.88
C LEU A 41 -8.95 -5.07 -5.42
N LEU A 42 -10.09 -4.78 -6.05
CA LEU A 42 -10.93 -3.64 -5.70
C LEU A 42 -11.43 -3.73 -4.25
N HIS A 43 -11.88 -4.91 -3.83
CA HIS A 43 -12.32 -5.14 -2.45
C HIS A 43 -11.20 -4.82 -1.44
N TYR A 44 -10.01 -5.36 -1.65
CA TYR A 44 -8.87 -5.11 -0.75
C TYR A 44 -8.39 -3.66 -0.80
N LEU A 45 -8.45 -2.99 -1.95
CA LEU A 45 -8.14 -1.56 -2.09
C LEU A 45 -9.10 -0.68 -1.27
N LEU A 46 -10.40 -0.97 -1.32
CA LEU A 46 -11.41 -0.25 -0.55
C LEU A 46 -11.20 -0.44 0.95
N ALA A 47 -10.96 -1.68 1.40
CA ALA A 47 -10.68 -1.98 2.80
C ALA A 47 -9.41 -1.28 3.30
N TYR A 48 -8.32 -1.36 2.52
CA TYR A 48 -7.06 -0.67 2.82
C TYR A 48 -7.25 0.85 2.97
N LYS A 49 -7.94 1.48 2.00
CA LYS A 49 -8.21 2.93 2.03
C LYS A 49 -8.97 3.35 3.29
N CYS A 50 -9.99 2.57 3.69
CA CYS A 50 -10.78 2.82 4.89
C CYS A 50 -9.90 2.82 6.15
N ILE A 51 -9.03 1.82 6.30
CA ILE A 51 -8.19 1.67 7.50
C ILE A 51 -7.12 2.75 7.57
N VAL A 52 -6.50 3.12 6.43
CA VAL A 52 -5.54 4.23 6.38
C VAL A 52 -6.19 5.56 6.74
N HIS A 53 -7.39 5.83 6.22
CA HIS A 53 -8.13 7.06 6.56
C HIS A 53 -8.49 7.12 8.05
N ASN A 54 -9.02 6.02 8.60
CA ASN A 54 -9.33 5.93 10.03
C ASN A 54 -8.09 6.10 10.92
N ARG A 55 -6.92 5.58 10.51
CA ARG A 55 -5.67 5.80 11.24
C ARG A 55 -5.22 7.26 11.19
N ALA A 56 -5.32 7.93 10.04
CA ALA A 56 -4.95 9.34 9.91
C ALA A 56 -5.79 10.24 10.84
N LEU A 57 -7.10 9.98 10.93
CA LEU A 57 -8.00 10.70 11.86
C LEU A 57 -7.60 10.48 13.34
N LEU A 58 -7.22 9.25 13.70
CA LEU A 58 -6.80 8.92 15.06
C LEU A 58 -5.42 9.49 15.44
N LEU A 59 -4.51 9.66 14.47
CA LEU A 59 -3.20 10.29 14.69
C LEU A 59 -3.34 11.79 14.98
N LEU A 60 -4.26 12.49 14.30
CA LEU A 60 -4.60 13.88 14.60
C LEU A 60 -5.13 14.06 16.02
N ALA A 61 -5.84 13.05 16.54
CA ALA A 61 -6.37 13.04 17.90
C ALA A 61 -5.36 12.63 18.99
N ALA A 62 -4.21 12.04 18.63
CA ALA A 62 -3.27 11.40 19.55
C ALA A 62 -1.84 11.97 19.46
N ALA A 63 -1.71 13.27 19.15
CA ALA A 63 -0.48 13.99 18.79
C ALA A 63 0.68 14.00 19.83
N GLY A 64 0.71 13.10 20.82
CA GLY A 64 1.76 13.02 21.83
C GLY A 64 2.23 11.62 22.22
N SER A 65 1.83 10.53 21.53
CA SER A 65 2.03 9.16 22.05
C SER A 65 2.76 8.17 21.14
N ASN A 66 3.15 8.53 19.91
CA ASN A 66 3.86 7.60 19.02
C ASN A 66 5.33 7.99 18.90
N THR A 67 6.22 7.00 19.06
CA THR A 67 7.66 7.19 18.84
C THR A 67 7.95 7.40 17.35
N ASP A 68 8.98 8.20 17.02
CA ASP A 68 9.35 8.51 15.63
C ASP A 68 9.63 7.24 14.80
N GLU A 69 10.22 6.21 15.41
CA GLU A 69 10.49 4.91 14.76
C GLU A 69 9.22 4.22 14.27
N GLN A 70 8.14 4.27 15.07
CA GLN A 70 6.86 3.67 14.72
C GLN A 70 6.19 4.41 13.57
N GLN A 71 6.27 5.75 13.54
CA GLN A 71 5.76 6.55 12.44
C GLN A 71 6.52 6.29 11.14
N VAL A 72 7.85 6.16 11.22
CA VAL A 72 8.70 5.80 10.08
C VAL A 72 8.29 4.44 9.52
N LEU A 73 8.10 3.44 10.38
CA LEU A 73 7.68 2.10 9.96
C LEU A 73 6.29 2.10 9.31
N GLU A 74 5.32 2.84 9.86
CA GLU A 74 4.00 3.02 9.25
C GLU A 74 4.09 3.61 7.84
N LEU A 75 4.89 4.67 7.67
CA LEU A 75 5.06 5.34 6.37
C LEU A 75 5.76 4.45 5.35
N TYR A 76 6.78 3.68 5.76
CA TYR A 76 7.46 2.72 4.88
C TYR A 76 6.54 1.60 4.40
N THR A 77 5.75 1.03 5.30
CA THR A 77 4.82 -0.05 4.93
C THR A 77 3.73 0.48 4.01
N ARG A 78 3.21 1.70 4.25
CA ARG A 78 2.28 2.37 3.32
C ARG A 78 2.91 2.61 1.96
N LEU A 79 4.13 3.16 1.91
CA LEU A 79 4.85 3.40 0.66
C LEU A 79 5.04 2.10 -0.12
N SER A 80 5.44 1.01 0.55
CA SER A 80 5.59 -0.32 -0.06
C SER A 80 4.30 -0.84 -0.69
N ILE A 81 3.15 -0.63 -0.03
CA ILE A 81 1.84 -1.01 -0.57
C ILE A 81 1.55 -0.21 -1.83
N VAL A 82 1.70 1.11 -1.78
CA VAL A 82 1.42 1.99 -2.92
C VAL A 82 2.35 1.68 -4.11
N GLU A 83 3.65 1.48 -3.86
CA GLU A 83 4.62 1.07 -4.89
C GLU A 83 4.26 -0.31 -5.47
N THR A 84 3.74 -1.24 -4.65
CA THR A 84 3.22 -2.55 -5.12
C THR A 84 2.05 -2.40 -6.08
N LEU A 85 1.07 -1.57 -5.72
CA LEU A 85 -0.11 -1.34 -6.54
C LEU A 85 0.21 -0.58 -7.84
N VAL A 86 1.17 0.34 -7.80
CA VAL A 86 1.66 1.01 -9.02
C VAL A 86 2.36 0.01 -9.94
N ALA A 87 3.29 -0.79 -9.42
CA ALA A 87 4.01 -1.78 -10.21
C ALA A 87 3.06 -2.83 -10.82
N PHE A 88 2.04 -3.25 -10.07
CA PHE A 88 0.99 -4.15 -10.53
C PHE A 88 0.31 -3.64 -11.81
N ARG A 89 -0.02 -2.34 -11.89
CA ARG A 89 -0.64 -1.76 -13.10
C ARG A 89 0.25 -1.79 -14.33
N TYR A 90 1.56 -1.90 -14.15
CA TYR A 90 2.53 -2.05 -15.23
C TYR A 90 2.91 -3.51 -15.49
N GLY A 91 2.18 -4.49 -14.92
CA GLY A 91 2.49 -5.90 -15.08
C GLY A 91 3.81 -6.31 -14.42
N LYS A 92 4.19 -5.64 -13.32
CA LYS A 92 5.42 -5.96 -12.57
C LYS A 92 5.08 -6.32 -11.13
N ILE A 93 5.82 -7.27 -10.58
CA ILE A 93 5.84 -7.54 -9.13
C ILE A 93 7.07 -6.85 -8.57
N PRO A 94 6.92 -5.83 -7.72
CA PRO A 94 8.08 -5.23 -7.10
C PRO A 94 8.72 -6.24 -6.16
N GLU A 95 10.04 -6.30 -6.21
CA GLU A 95 10.83 -7.03 -5.23
C GLU A 95 10.42 -6.59 -3.83
N GLN A 96 10.33 -7.56 -2.94
CA GLN A 96 10.06 -7.29 -1.54
C GLN A 96 11.19 -6.42 -1.00
N GLN A 97 10.93 -5.12 -0.86
CA GLN A 97 11.80 -4.24 -0.09
C GLN A 97 11.78 -4.76 1.35
N VAL A 98 12.76 -5.61 1.68
CA VAL A 98 13.04 -6.00 3.06
C VAL A 98 13.49 -4.72 3.74
N VAL A 99 12.67 -4.27 4.70
CA VAL A 99 12.99 -3.10 5.52
C VAL A 99 14.20 -3.46 6.37
N SER A 100 15.40 -3.27 5.83
CA SER A 100 16.57 -3.05 6.65
C SER A 100 16.56 -1.57 6.98
N ALA A 101 16.35 -1.22 8.24
CA ALA A 101 16.39 0.14 8.78
C ALA A 101 17.83 0.72 8.74
N THR A 102 18.51 0.59 7.60
CA THR A 102 19.94 0.92 7.42
C THR A 102 20.17 2.18 6.59
N LYS A 103 19.11 2.80 6.04
CA LYS A 103 19.22 4.12 5.42
C LYS A 103 18.45 5.17 6.21
N SER A 104 19.21 6.08 6.81
CA SER A 104 18.80 7.41 7.29
C SER A 104 17.99 8.13 6.21
N THR A 105 16.71 7.83 6.12
CA THR A 105 15.77 8.56 5.27
C THR A 105 14.93 9.38 6.22
N SER A 106 15.04 10.71 6.14
CA SER A 106 14.28 11.58 7.03
C SER A 106 12.78 11.34 6.87
N LEU A 107 12.03 11.50 7.96
CA LEU A 107 10.56 11.41 7.97
C LEU A 107 9.93 12.24 6.85
N HIS A 108 10.48 13.44 6.62
CA HIS A 108 10.05 14.34 5.55
C HIS A 108 10.26 13.76 4.15
N ALA A 109 11.42 13.15 3.87
CA ALA A 109 11.68 12.52 2.57
C ALA A 109 10.74 11.32 2.32
N LEU A 110 10.39 10.57 3.37
CA LEU A 110 9.41 9.47 3.26
C LEU A 110 8.00 9.99 2.97
N LEU A 111 7.58 11.08 3.62
CA LEU A 111 6.30 11.72 3.35
C LEU A 111 6.22 12.23 1.91
N GLN A 112 7.25 12.90 1.40
CA GLN A 112 7.28 13.36 0.01
C GLN A 112 7.18 12.20 -0.99
N ARG A 113 7.93 11.11 -0.74
CA ARG A 113 7.86 9.90 -1.57
C ARG A 113 6.46 9.27 -1.54
N LEU A 114 5.85 9.19 -0.37
CA LEU A 114 4.51 8.64 -0.19
C LEU A 114 3.46 9.47 -0.94
N VAL A 115 3.46 10.79 -0.78
CA VAL A 115 2.52 11.68 -1.49
C VAL A 115 2.67 11.55 -3.01
N SER A 116 3.90 11.52 -3.50
CA SER A 116 4.17 11.30 -4.94
C SER A 116 3.66 9.93 -5.41
N ALA A 117 3.86 8.87 -4.62
CA ALA A 117 3.39 7.53 -4.96
C ALA A 117 1.85 7.44 -4.93
N GLU A 118 1.19 8.03 -3.93
CA GLU A 118 -0.27 8.06 -3.81
C GLU A 118 -0.91 8.84 -4.97
N SER A 119 -0.30 9.94 -5.41
CA SER A 119 -0.74 10.67 -6.62
C SER A 119 -0.66 9.80 -7.87
N ARG A 120 0.46 9.08 -8.09
CA ARG A 120 0.57 8.13 -9.22
C ARG A 120 -0.49 7.05 -9.16
N LEU A 121 -0.74 6.50 -7.97
CA LEU A 121 -1.78 5.49 -7.76
C LEU A 121 -3.17 6.04 -8.09
N PHE A 122 -3.49 7.25 -7.62
CA PHE A 122 -4.73 7.93 -7.96
C PHE A 122 -4.88 8.15 -9.47
N HIS A 123 -3.83 8.55 -10.17
CA HIS A 123 -3.91 8.66 -11.63
C HIS A 123 -4.18 7.31 -12.33
N LEU A 124 -3.63 6.21 -11.81
CA LEU A 124 -3.78 4.88 -12.39
C LEU A 124 -5.12 4.20 -12.08
N PHE A 125 -5.72 4.47 -10.92
CA PHE A 125 -6.93 3.80 -10.43
C PHE A 125 -8.12 4.73 -10.21
N GLY A 126 -7.90 6.04 -10.11
CA GLY A 126 -8.92 7.06 -9.81
C GLY A 126 -9.53 7.75 -11.04
N VAL A 127 -8.93 7.56 -12.23
CA VAL A 127 -9.47 8.09 -13.51
C VAL A 127 -10.16 6.99 -14.33
N ALA A 128 -10.12 5.73 -13.91
CA ALA A 128 -10.88 4.68 -14.55
C ALA A 128 -12.38 4.97 -14.34
N PRO A 129 -13.17 5.25 -15.40
CA PRO A 129 -14.61 5.30 -15.24
C PRO A 129 -15.06 3.91 -14.75
N LEU A 130 -15.91 3.89 -13.73
CA LEU A 130 -16.64 2.69 -13.27
C LEU A 130 -17.72 2.31 -14.30
N ASN A 131 -17.35 2.19 -15.57
CA ASN A 131 -18.24 1.85 -16.68
C ASN A 131 -17.78 0.57 -17.36
#